data_AF-A0A1H0XHN6-F1
#
_entry.id   AF-A0A1H0XHN6-F1
#
_cell.length_a   1.000
_cell.length_b   1.000
_cell.length_c   1.000
_cell.angle_alpha   90.00
_cell.angle_beta   90.00
_cell.angle_gamma   90.00
#
_symmetry.space_group_name_H-M   'P 1'
#
loop_
_entity.id
_entity.type
_entity.pdbx_description
1 polymer ?
#
loop_
_entity_poly.entity_id
_entity_poly.type
_entity_poly.pdbx_seq_one_letter_code
_entity_poly.pdbx_strand_id
1 'polypeptide(L)'
;MQTNLSEQAKRLPRAEEAERILRSCVHCGFCNATCPTYQLLGDELDGPRGRIYLIKQMLEGGEVTTKTQEHLDRCLTCRNCETTCPSGVQYHNLLDIGREVVEQAVPRPLNERLLRQGLRAVVPRPALFKTLTQTGLALRPLLPAALKAKLPREVRPAKPRPTTQHTRRVLLLEGCVQPGLSPNTNAATARVLDRLGISVTPIREAGCCGAVDYHLNAQEAGLQRARQNIDAWWPAIESGIEAIVQTASGCGAFVKDYGHLLASDPAYASKAARVSALARDLVEVLLGEPLEQLQVRAEQRLAFHCPCTLQHAQKLGGAVEGVLTRLGFGLTAVPDSHLCCGSAGTYSLTQPMLSRQLRDNKLNALESGKPDAIVTANIGCQTHLDGAGRTPVRHWIEIVEEAMG
;
A
#
# COMPACT_ATOMS: atom_id res chain seq x y z
N MET A 1 19.15 -17.35 -14.37
CA MET A 1 18.93 -18.79 -14.05
C MET A 1 18.34 -19.50 -15.27
N GLN A 2 18.71 -20.76 -15.56
CA GLN A 2 18.04 -21.54 -16.61
C GLN A 2 16.61 -21.89 -16.18
N THR A 3 15.63 -21.67 -17.05
CA THR A 3 14.20 -21.90 -16.76
C THR A 3 13.57 -22.65 -17.93
N ASN A 4 12.88 -23.75 -17.64
CA ASN A 4 12.22 -24.61 -18.63
C ASN A 4 10.74 -24.78 -18.26
N LEU A 5 9.90 -23.82 -18.64
CA LEU A 5 8.47 -23.86 -18.33
C LEU A 5 7.81 -25.16 -18.84
N SER A 6 6.96 -25.77 -18.02
CA SER A 6 6.12 -26.90 -18.42
C SER A 6 5.13 -26.48 -19.51
N GLU A 7 4.61 -27.45 -20.28
CA GLU A 7 3.60 -27.19 -21.31
C GLU A 7 2.33 -26.54 -20.76
N GLN A 8 1.99 -26.85 -19.50
CA GLN A 8 0.88 -26.19 -18.80
C GLN A 8 1.23 -24.74 -18.45
N ALA A 9 2.42 -24.48 -17.91
CA ALA A 9 2.85 -23.13 -17.53
C ALA A 9 2.98 -22.19 -18.74
N LYS A 10 3.38 -22.71 -19.91
CA LYS A 10 3.43 -21.94 -21.17
C LYS A 10 2.08 -21.38 -21.62
N ARG A 11 0.96 -21.97 -21.16
CA ARG A 11 -0.41 -21.51 -21.48
C ARG A 11 -0.93 -20.43 -20.56
N LEU A 12 -0.19 -20.08 -19.49
CA LEU A 12 -0.59 -19.00 -18.60
C LEU A 12 -0.54 -17.66 -19.34
N PRO A 13 -1.50 -16.75 -19.11
CA PRO A 13 -1.51 -15.43 -19.76
C PRO A 13 -0.22 -14.63 -19.55
N ARG A 14 0.47 -14.84 -18.43
CA ARG A 14 1.71 -14.16 -18.04
C ARG A 14 2.95 -15.08 -18.07
N ALA A 15 2.94 -16.15 -18.87
CA ALA A 15 4.03 -17.12 -18.93
C ALA A 15 5.38 -16.50 -19.34
N GLU A 16 5.39 -15.70 -20.40
CA GLU A 16 6.59 -15.01 -20.90
C GLU A 16 7.17 -14.04 -19.85
N GLU A 17 6.29 -13.36 -19.12
CA GLU A 17 6.70 -12.48 -18.04
C GLU A 17 7.37 -13.25 -16.89
N ALA A 18 6.76 -14.36 -16.47
CA ALA A 18 7.34 -15.22 -15.43
C ALA A 18 8.72 -15.75 -15.86
N GLU A 19 8.85 -16.25 -17.10
CA GLU A 19 10.12 -16.75 -17.61
C GLU A 19 11.20 -15.67 -17.65
N ARG A 20 10.87 -14.46 -18.16
CA ARG A 20 11.79 -13.33 -18.18
C ARG A 20 12.27 -12.96 -16.77
N ILE A 21 11.36 -12.87 -15.79
CA ILE A 21 11.70 -12.54 -14.41
C ILE A 21 12.58 -13.65 -13.79
N LEU A 22 12.23 -14.93 -13.98
CA LEU A 22 13.02 -16.05 -13.48
C LEU A 22 14.45 -16.06 -14.05
N ARG A 23 14.59 -15.79 -15.36
CA ARG A 23 15.89 -15.76 -16.03
C ARG A 23 16.78 -14.62 -15.52
N SER A 24 16.19 -13.49 -15.11
CA SER A 24 16.94 -12.34 -14.54
C SER A 24 17.59 -12.64 -13.18
N CYS A 25 17.10 -13.62 -12.42
CA CYS A 25 17.66 -13.96 -11.12
C CYS A 25 19.02 -14.69 -11.26
N VAL A 26 20.03 -14.18 -10.55
CA VAL A 26 21.39 -14.76 -10.44
C VAL A 26 21.67 -15.43 -9.08
N HIS A 27 20.68 -15.53 -8.20
CA HIS A 27 20.77 -16.24 -6.90
C HIS A 27 21.81 -15.70 -5.89
N CYS A 28 22.24 -14.44 -6.03
CA CYS A 28 23.24 -13.80 -5.17
C CYS A 28 22.85 -13.66 -3.68
N GLY A 29 21.55 -13.59 -3.35
CA GLY A 29 21.06 -13.57 -1.96
C GLY A 29 20.96 -12.20 -1.28
N PHE A 30 21.33 -11.08 -1.91
CA PHE A 30 21.17 -9.73 -1.32
C PHE A 30 19.74 -9.43 -0.85
N CYS A 31 18.75 -9.98 -1.54
CA CYS A 31 17.34 -9.81 -1.19
C CYS A 31 16.95 -10.44 0.16
N ASN A 32 17.71 -11.42 0.69
CA ASN A 32 17.43 -12.02 1.99
C ASN A 32 17.84 -11.10 3.14
N ALA A 33 18.91 -10.32 2.97
CA ALA A 33 19.37 -9.37 3.98
C ALA A 33 18.33 -8.30 4.32
N THR A 34 17.45 -7.95 3.37
CA THR A 34 16.42 -6.93 3.55
C THR A 34 14.99 -7.49 3.66
N CYS A 35 14.82 -8.81 3.54
CA CYS A 35 13.49 -9.43 3.56
C CYS A 35 12.97 -9.58 5.01
N PRO A 36 11.83 -8.95 5.37
CA PRO A 36 11.37 -8.96 6.76
C PRO A 36 11.03 -10.35 7.29
N THR A 37 10.47 -11.24 6.47
CA THR A 37 10.13 -12.60 6.92
C THR A 37 11.34 -13.49 7.06
N TYR A 38 12.33 -13.40 6.16
CA TYR A 38 13.60 -14.08 6.32
C TYR A 38 14.34 -13.63 7.60
N GLN A 39 14.40 -12.32 7.86
CA GLN A 39 15.07 -11.79 9.04
C GLN A 39 14.42 -12.26 10.36
N LEU A 40 13.09 -12.48 10.38
CA LEU A 40 12.41 -13.01 11.55
C LEU A 40 12.53 -14.53 11.70
N LEU A 41 12.46 -15.27 10.59
CA LEU A 41 12.30 -16.73 10.62
C LEU A 41 13.62 -17.48 10.40
N GLY A 42 14.60 -16.87 9.74
CA GLY A 42 15.84 -17.53 9.32
C GLY A 42 15.66 -18.60 8.23
N ASP A 43 14.43 -18.80 7.74
CA ASP A 43 14.09 -19.79 6.74
C ASP A 43 14.27 -19.23 5.32
N GLU A 44 15.14 -19.87 4.53
CA GLU A 44 15.43 -19.50 3.14
C GLU A 44 14.17 -19.49 2.26
N LEU A 45 13.21 -20.39 2.50
CA LEU A 45 11.94 -20.44 1.76
C LEU A 45 11.04 -19.25 2.10
N ASP A 46 11.26 -18.59 3.24
CA ASP A 46 10.64 -17.33 3.59
C ASP A 46 11.45 -16.08 3.17
N GLY A 47 12.53 -16.28 2.41
CA GLY A 47 13.26 -15.25 1.67
C GLY A 47 12.80 -15.11 0.20
N PRO A 48 13.07 -13.99 -0.48
CA PRO A 48 12.65 -13.77 -1.86
C PRO A 48 13.34 -14.75 -2.81
N ARG A 49 14.61 -15.10 -2.55
CA ARG A 49 15.36 -16.07 -3.35
C ARG A 49 14.74 -17.48 -3.26
N GLY A 50 14.44 -17.96 -2.06
CA GLY A 50 13.77 -19.25 -1.87
C GLY A 50 12.39 -19.27 -2.52
N ARG A 51 11.59 -18.21 -2.38
CA ARG A 51 10.28 -18.11 -3.04
C ARG A 51 10.37 -18.08 -4.57
N ILE A 52 11.36 -17.40 -5.15
CA ILE A 52 11.63 -17.45 -6.60
C ILE A 52 11.90 -18.88 -7.04
N TYR A 53 12.68 -19.63 -6.26
CA TYR A 53 12.99 -21.02 -6.55
C TYR A 53 11.75 -21.93 -6.45
N LEU A 54 10.91 -21.74 -5.43
CA LEU A 54 9.62 -22.44 -5.30
C LEU A 54 8.71 -22.19 -6.52
N ILE A 55 8.58 -20.92 -6.93
CA ILE A 55 7.76 -20.55 -8.09
C ILE A 55 8.34 -21.17 -9.36
N LYS A 56 9.66 -21.15 -9.55
CA LYS A 56 10.30 -21.84 -10.67
C LYS A 56 9.95 -23.32 -10.68
N GLN A 57 10.21 -24.05 -9.60
CA GLN A 57 9.97 -25.49 -9.53
C GLN A 57 8.54 -25.83 -9.91
N MET A 58 7.56 -25.10 -9.35
CA MET A 58 6.15 -25.23 -9.70
C MET A 58 5.90 -25.00 -11.20
N LEU A 59 6.44 -23.93 -11.79
CA LEU A 59 6.21 -23.61 -13.21
C LEU A 59 6.91 -24.61 -14.16
N GLU A 60 7.96 -25.27 -13.72
CA GLU A 60 8.64 -26.35 -14.45
C GLU A 60 7.98 -27.73 -14.29
N GLY A 61 6.85 -27.81 -13.58
CA GLY A 61 6.07 -29.05 -13.40
C GLY A 61 6.35 -29.80 -12.09
N GLY A 62 7.06 -29.17 -11.15
CA GLY A 62 7.23 -29.67 -9.79
C GLY A 62 5.93 -29.66 -8.99
N GLU A 63 5.89 -30.47 -7.94
CA GLU A 63 4.72 -30.60 -7.06
C GLU A 63 4.42 -29.30 -6.32
N VAL A 64 3.14 -28.92 -6.28
CA VAL A 64 2.65 -27.76 -5.53
C VAL A 64 1.95 -28.24 -4.28
N THR A 65 2.47 -27.83 -3.13
CA THR A 65 2.01 -28.32 -1.81
C THR A 65 1.53 -27.18 -0.92
N THR A 66 0.90 -27.55 0.20
CA THR A 66 0.53 -26.60 1.27
C THR A 66 1.73 -25.81 1.80
N LYS A 67 2.93 -26.41 1.83
CA LYS A 67 4.18 -25.69 2.18
C LYS A 67 4.53 -24.60 1.16
N THR A 68 4.33 -24.88 -0.14
CA THR A 68 4.52 -23.88 -1.20
C THR A 68 3.58 -22.69 -0.96
N GLN A 69 2.30 -22.98 -0.68
CA GLN A 69 1.30 -21.97 -0.35
C GLN A 69 1.69 -21.14 0.88
N GLU A 70 2.07 -21.80 1.97
CA GLU A 70 2.47 -21.14 3.22
C GLU A 70 3.59 -20.12 3.01
N HIS A 71 4.69 -20.53 2.35
CA HIS A 71 5.82 -19.63 2.13
C HIS A 71 5.46 -18.47 1.19
N LEU A 72 4.69 -18.69 0.12
CA LEU A 72 4.26 -17.59 -0.74
C LEU A 72 3.29 -16.63 -0.02
N ASP A 73 2.38 -17.12 0.80
CA ASP A 73 1.42 -16.31 1.56
C ASP A 73 2.08 -15.48 2.67
N ARG A 74 3.22 -15.93 3.20
CA ARG A 74 4.01 -15.15 4.16
C ARG A 74 4.70 -13.93 3.56
N CYS A 75 4.76 -13.80 2.24
CA CYS A 75 5.30 -12.58 1.63
C CYS A 75 4.38 -11.36 1.84
N LEU A 76 4.96 -10.27 2.38
CA LEU A 76 4.27 -8.98 2.59
C LEU A 76 4.08 -8.13 1.33
N THR A 77 4.62 -8.58 0.18
CA THR A 77 4.65 -7.79 -1.08
C THR A 77 5.23 -6.38 -0.93
N CYS A 78 6.17 -6.19 0.00
CA CYS A 78 6.75 -4.87 0.34
C CYS A 78 7.76 -4.33 -0.68
N ARG A 79 8.18 -5.15 -1.66
CA ARG A 79 9.13 -4.84 -2.74
C ARG A 79 10.53 -4.36 -2.32
N ASN A 80 10.90 -4.42 -1.03
CA ASN A 80 12.27 -4.09 -0.58
C ASN A 80 13.34 -4.96 -1.27
N CYS A 81 13.01 -6.23 -1.49
CA CYS A 81 13.85 -7.17 -2.24
C CYS A 81 14.17 -6.71 -3.67
N GLU A 82 13.31 -5.91 -4.30
CA GLU A 82 13.50 -5.44 -5.67
C GLU A 82 14.40 -4.21 -5.70
N THR A 83 14.21 -3.30 -4.73
CA THR A 83 15.09 -2.14 -4.56
C THR A 83 16.54 -2.56 -4.34
N THR A 84 16.78 -3.61 -3.56
CA THR A 84 18.14 -4.10 -3.28
C THR A 84 18.70 -5.01 -4.37
N CYS A 85 17.87 -5.48 -5.32
CA CYS A 85 18.31 -6.47 -6.30
C CYS A 85 19.19 -5.84 -7.38
N PRO A 86 20.48 -6.23 -7.51
CA PRO A 86 21.34 -5.68 -8.55
C PRO A 86 20.91 -6.11 -9.97
N SER A 87 20.18 -7.23 -10.07
CA SER A 87 19.67 -7.75 -11.34
C SER A 87 18.29 -7.21 -11.71
N GLY A 88 17.67 -6.37 -10.87
CA GLY A 88 16.36 -5.78 -11.16
C GLY A 88 15.20 -6.79 -11.24
N VAL A 89 15.27 -7.89 -10.49
CA VAL A 89 14.21 -8.92 -10.47
C VAL A 89 12.89 -8.30 -9.99
N GLN A 90 11.86 -8.33 -10.84
CA GLN A 90 10.49 -7.86 -10.53
C GLN A 90 9.71 -8.92 -9.75
N TYR A 91 10.17 -9.21 -8.53
CA TYR A 91 9.67 -10.33 -7.73
C TYR A 91 8.16 -10.30 -7.46
N HIS A 92 7.56 -9.13 -7.24
CA HIS A 92 6.13 -8.99 -6.97
C HIS A 92 5.26 -9.54 -8.09
N ASN A 93 5.62 -9.29 -9.35
CA ASN A 93 4.90 -9.82 -10.51
C ASN A 93 4.99 -11.34 -10.56
N LEU A 94 6.20 -11.88 -10.34
CA LEU A 94 6.40 -13.32 -10.29
C LEU A 94 5.62 -13.96 -9.13
N LEU A 95 5.58 -13.31 -7.96
CA LEU A 95 4.80 -13.76 -6.81
C LEU A 95 3.30 -13.77 -7.10
N ASP A 96 2.77 -12.76 -7.78
CA ASP A 96 1.35 -12.71 -8.14
C ASP A 96 0.97 -13.85 -9.09
N ILE A 97 1.80 -14.13 -10.10
CA ILE A 97 1.66 -15.30 -10.99
C ILE A 97 1.74 -16.60 -10.18
N GLY A 98 2.72 -16.69 -9.28
CA GLY A 98 2.92 -17.88 -8.47
C GLY A 98 1.74 -18.17 -7.54
N ARG A 99 1.20 -17.14 -6.89
CA ARG A 99 0.03 -17.26 -6.01
C ARG A 99 -1.23 -17.68 -6.77
N GLU A 100 -1.42 -17.20 -8.00
CA GLU A 100 -2.54 -17.64 -8.85
C GLU A 100 -2.46 -19.14 -9.14
N VAL A 101 -1.29 -19.65 -9.54
CA VAL A 101 -1.10 -21.08 -9.81
C VAL A 101 -1.29 -21.92 -8.53
N VAL A 102 -0.74 -21.47 -7.41
CA VAL A 102 -0.90 -22.17 -6.12
C VAL A 102 -2.36 -22.21 -5.66
N GLU A 103 -3.12 -21.13 -5.84
CA GLU A 103 -4.53 -21.07 -5.44
C GLU A 103 -5.39 -22.08 -6.23
N GLN A 104 -5.01 -22.40 -7.46
CA GLN A 104 -5.67 -23.42 -8.29
C GLN A 104 -5.25 -24.84 -7.91
N ALA A 105 -4.00 -25.04 -7.51
CA ALA A 105 -3.43 -26.37 -7.20
C ALA A 105 -3.73 -26.85 -5.77
N VAL A 106 -3.77 -25.94 -4.80
CA VAL A 106 -3.87 -26.29 -3.37
C VAL A 106 -5.11 -25.64 -2.75
N PRO A 107 -6.15 -26.43 -2.42
CA PRO A 107 -7.36 -25.90 -1.82
C PRO A 107 -7.07 -25.37 -0.41
N ARG A 108 -7.55 -24.16 -0.12
CA ARG A 108 -7.43 -23.58 1.21
C ARG A 108 -8.43 -24.20 2.21
N PRO A 109 -8.05 -24.28 3.50
CA PRO A 109 -8.97 -24.57 4.59
C PRO A 109 -10.19 -23.63 4.60
N LEU A 110 -11.34 -24.15 5.08
CA LEU A 110 -12.62 -23.42 5.03
C LEU A 110 -12.58 -22.09 5.80
N ASN A 111 -11.94 -22.06 6.97
CA ASN A 111 -11.79 -20.86 7.79
C ASN A 111 -11.01 -19.75 7.05
N GLU A 112 -9.94 -20.10 6.33
CA GLU A 112 -9.20 -19.13 5.51
C GLU A 112 -10.04 -18.61 4.35
N ARG A 113 -10.77 -19.50 3.67
CA ARG A 113 -11.66 -19.12 2.57
C ARG A 113 -12.72 -18.13 3.04
N LEU A 114 -13.38 -18.42 4.17
CA LEU A 114 -14.39 -17.54 4.77
C LEU A 114 -13.80 -16.19 5.17
N LEU A 115 -12.62 -16.19 5.82
CA LEU A 115 -11.94 -14.95 6.18
C LEU A 115 -11.64 -14.09 4.95
N ARG A 116 -11.01 -14.68 3.92
CA ARG A 116 -10.63 -13.96 2.69
C ARG A 116 -11.86 -13.47 1.93
N GLN A 117 -12.92 -14.28 1.82
CA GLN A 117 -14.18 -13.88 1.21
C GLN A 117 -14.84 -12.73 1.98
N GLY A 118 -14.88 -12.81 3.31
CA GLY A 118 -15.40 -11.75 4.17
C GLY A 118 -14.63 -10.43 3.97
N LEU A 119 -13.30 -10.49 3.94
CA LEU A 119 -12.46 -9.31 3.69
C LEU A 119 -12.73 -8.71 2.30
N ARG A 120 -12.83 -9.53 1.25
CA ARG A 120 -13.19 -9.07 -0.11
C ARG A 120 -14.59 -8.49 -0.19
N ALA A 121 -15.51 -8.99 0.63
CA ALA A 121 -16.89 -8.51 0.66
C ALA A 121 -17.01 -7.18 1.42
N VAL A 122 -16.18 -6.93 2.42
CA VAL A 122 -16.33 -5.76 3.30
C VAL A 122 -15.35 -4.66 2.94
N VAL A 123 -14.05 -4.95 2.93
CA VAL A 123 -12.98 -3.94 2.89
C VAL A 123 -13.03 -3.06 1.64
N PRO A 124 -13.24 -3.60 0.42
CA PRO A 124 -13.31 -2.77 -0.78
C PRO A 124 -14.61 -1.97 -0.96
N ARG A 125 -15.58 -2.07 -0.02
CA ARG A 125 -16.88 -1.38 -0.09
C ARG A 125 -16.89 -0.21 0.92
N PRO A 126 -16.59 1.04 0.50
CA PRO A 126 -16.31 2.14 1.43
C PRO A 126 -17.46 2.46 2.39
N ALA A 127 -18.70 2.48 1.88
CA ALA A 127 -19.88 2.75 2.70
C ALA A 127 -20.09 1.66 3.77
N LEU A 128 -20.02 0.38 3.38
CA LEU A 128 -20.17 -0.74 4.30
C LEU A 128 -19.04 -0.76 5.34
N PHE A 129 -17.79 -0.61 4.91
CA PHE A 129 -16.63 -0.58 5.79
C PHE A 129 -16.71 0.56 6.81
N LYS A 130 -17.09 1.77 6.35
CA LYS A 130 -17.29 2.93 7.21
C LYS A 130 -18.37 2.67 8.26
N THR A 131 -19.54 2.17 7.85
CA THR A 131 -20.65 1.85 8.78
C THR A 131 -20.21 0.82 9.82
N LEU A 132 -19.59 -0.28 9.41
CA LEU A 132 -19.11 -1.31 10.34
C LEU A 132 -18.05 -0.78 11.31
N THR A 133 -17.15 0.09 10.83
CA THR A 133 -16.14 0.73 11.68
C THR A 133 -16.81 1.64 12.72
N GLN A 134 -17.77 2.46 12.31
CA GLN A 134 -18.51 3.35 13.22
C GLN A 134 -19.32 2.57 14.25
N THR A 135 -20.01 1.51 13.83
CA THR A 135 -20.71 0.60 14.75
C THR A 135 -19.74 -0.07 15.72
N GLY A 136 -18.59 -0.55 15.21
CA GLY A 136 -17.55 -1.14 16.05
C GLY A 136 -16.97 -0.16 17.07
N LEU A 137 -16.82 1.11 16.72
CA LEU A 137 -16.38 2.16 17.64
C LEU A 137 -17.43 2.47 18.70
N ALA A 138 -18.72 2.54 18.32
CA ALA A 138 -19.82 2.75 19.27
C ALA A 138 -19.94 1.58 20.27
N LEU A 139 -19.70 0.35 19.81
CA LEU A 139 -19.74 -0.87 20.63
C LEU A 139 -18.37 -1.27 21.21
N ARG A 140 -17.36 -0.40 21.13
CA ARG A 140 -15.98 -0.71 21.53
C ARG A 140 -15.82 -1.32 22.93
N PRO A 141 -16.60 -0.94 23.97
CA PRO A 141 -16.51 -1.57 25.29
C PRO A 141 -16.95 -3.04 25.32
N LEU A 142 -17.78 -3.46 24.37
CA LEU A 142 -18.36 -4.80 24.28
C LEU A 142 -17.54 -5.74 23.36
N LEU A 143 -16.59 -5.19 22.61
CA LEU A 143 -15.81 -5.97 21.65
C LEU A 143 -14.67 -6.76 22.33
N PRO A 144 -14.41 -8.00 21.88
CA PRO A 144 -13.22 -8.74 22.26
C PRO A 144 -11.93 -7.94 21.99
N ALA A 145 -10.91 -8.15 22.83
CA ALA A 145 -9.63 -7.44 22.74
C ALA A 145 -9.00 -7.51 21.33
N ALA A 146 -9.12 -8.66 20.67
CA ALA A 146 -8.61 -8.87 19.30
C ALA A 146 -9.26 -7.96 18.26
N LEU A 147 -10.57 -7.70 18.36
CA LEU A 147 -11.28 -6.79 17.44
C LEU A 147 -11.08 -5.33 17.85
N LYS A 148 -11.08 -5.03 19.15
CA LYS A 148 -10.79 -3.69 19.68
C LYS A 148 -9.42 -3.17 19.23
N ALA A 149 -8.42 -4.06 19.15
CA ALA A 149 -7.07 -3.74 18.68
C ALA A 149 -7.00 -3.44 17.17
N LYS A 150 -8.04 -3.76 16.39
CA LYS A 150 -8.12 -3.47 14.94
C LYS A 150 -8.89 -2.18 14.64
N LEU A 151 -9.53 -1.58 15.64
CA LEU A 151 -10.22 -0.31 15.50
C LEU A 151 -9.29 0.85 15.88
N PRO A 152 -9.39 1.99 15.18
CA PRO A 152 -8.58 3.16 15.49
C PRO A 152 -8.79 3.61 16.94
N ARG A 153 -7.72 4.09 17.59
CA ARG A 153 -7.78 4.61 18.97
C ARG A 153 -8.55 5.92 19.01
N GLU A 154 -8.27 6.79 18.04
CA GLU A 154 -8.88 8.09 17.86
C GLU A 154 -9.32 8.24 16.41
N VAL A 155 -10.52 8.77 16.18
CA VAL A 155 -11.01 9.13 14.85
C VAL A 155 -11.23 10.62 14.83
N ARG A 156 -10.41 11.33 14.04
CA ARG A 156 -10.58 12.77 13.81
C ARG A 156 -11.65 13.00 12.76
N PRO A 157 -12.75 13.70 13.08
CA PRO A 157 -13.79 13.97 12.10
C PRO A 157 -13.22 14.80 10.95
N ALA A 158 -13.73 14.58 9.74
CA ALA A 158 -13.35 15.40 8.60
C ALA A 158 -13.82 16.85 8.83
N LYS A 159 -12.88 17.79 8.82
CA LYS A 159 -13.21 19.22 8.71
C LYS A 159 -13.77 19.51 7.30
N PRO A 160 -14.52 20.60 7.09
CA PRO A 160 -15.01 21.00 5.77
C PRO A 160 -13.89 21.09 4.73
N ARG A 161 -14.22 20.74 3.48
CA ARG A 161 -13.33 20.93 2.33
C ARG A 161 -13.60 22.30 1.69
N PRO A 162 -12.57 22.98 1.18
CA PRO A 162 -12.76 24.20 0.38
C PRO A 162 -13.62 23.94 -0.86
N THR A 163 -14.30 24.98 -1.34
CA THR A 163 -14.98 24.94 -2.63
C THR A 163 -13.97 24.98 -3.77
N THR A 164 -14.27 24.33 -4.88
CA THR A 164 -13.41 24.37 -6.07
C THR A 164 -13.42 25.78 -6.67
N GLN A 165 -12.29 26.48 -6.60
CA GLN A 165 -12.16 27.89 -7.00
C GLN A 165 -10.91 28.19 -7.83
N HIS A 166 -9.93 27.28 -7.86
CA HIS A 166 -8.66 27.45 -8.56
C HIS A 166 -8.69 26.82 -9.95
N THR A 167 -7.92 27.40 -10.87
CA THR A 167 -7.75 26.87 -12.24
C THR A 167 -7.02 25.53 -12.25
N ARG A 168 -6.00 25.36 -11.40
CA ARG A 168 -5.31 24.08 -11.23
C ARG A 168 -6.21 23.12 -10.47
N ARG A 169 -6.48 21.96 -11.07
CA ARG A 169 -7.41 20.97 -10.52
C ARG A 169 -6.79 19.58 -10.51
N VAL A 170 -6.92 18.91 -9.38
CA VAL A 170 -6.53 17.51 -9.21
C VAL A 170 -7.73 16.69 -8.74
N LEU A 171 -7.71 15.42 -9.08
CA LEU A 171 -8.62 14.43 -8.51
C LEU A 171 -8.00 13.87 -7.24
N LEU A 172 -8.81 13.59 -6.23
CA LEU A 172 -8.35 12.89 -5.03
C LEU A 172 -9.05 11.54 -4.91
N LEU A 173 -8.27 10.45 -4.84
CA LEU A 173 -8.82 9.13 -4.55
C LEU A 173 -9.26 9.07 -3.09
N GLU A 174 -10.57 8.91 -2.89
CA GLU A 174 -11.14 8.81 -1.54
C GLU A 174 -10.65 7.55 -0.79
N GLY A 175 -10.47 6.46 -1.53
CA GLY A 175 -10.08 5.17 -1.00
C GLY A 175 -11.25 4.41 -0.34
N CYS A 176 -10.96 3.19 0.10
CA CYS A 176 -11.99 2.30 0.66
C CYS A 176 -12.04 2.30 2.19
N VAL A 177 -10.88 2.19 2.84
CA VAL A 177 -10.81 2.11 4.31
C VAL A 177 -10.55 3.45 4.98
N GLN A 178 -9.82 4.34 4.31
CA GLN A 178 -9.40 5.62 4.89
C GLN A 178 -10.58 6.52 5.31
N PRO A 179 -11.68 6.64 4.54
CA PRO A 179 -12.82 7.44 4.97
C PRO A 179 -13.50 6.95 6.26
N GLY A 180 -13.30 5.68 6.64
CA GLY A 180 -13.77 5.13 7.90
C GLY A 180 -12.76 5.24 9.04
N LEU A 181 -11.46 5.11 8.75
CA LEU A 181 -10.40 5.06 9.77
C LEU A 181 -9.75 6.42 10.06
N SER A 182 -9.60 7.27 9.06
CA SER A 182 -8.99 8.61 9.17
C SER A 182 -9.67 9.56 8.19
N PRO A 183 -10.92 9.98 8.47
CA PRO A 183 -11.72 10.76 7.54
C PRO A 183 -11.14 12.16 7.28
N ASN A 184 -10.37 12.72 8.22
CA ASN A 184 -9.78 14.04 8.04
C ASN A 184 -8.59 14.08 7.06
N THR A 185 -7.89 12.97 6.78
CA THR A 185 -6.69 12.98 5.93
C THR A 185 -6.93 13.59 4.54
N ASN A 186 -8.01 13.17 3.85
CA ASN A 186 -8.34 13.73 2.54
C ASN A 186 -8.86 15.17 2.62
N ALA A 187 -9.54 15.52 3.71
CA ALA A 187 -10.02 16.88 3.91
C ALA A 187 -8.86 17.84 4.21
N ALA A 188 -7.90 17.44 5.03
CA ALA A 188 -6.66 18.16 5.30
C ALA A 188 -5.85 18.35 4.02
N THR A 189 -5.73 17.29 3.22
CA THR A 189 -5.10 17.37 1.89
C THR A 189 -5.75 18.43 1.01
N ALA A 190 -7.09 18.48 0.95
CA ALA A 190 -7.81 19.48 0.18
C ALA A 190 -7.53 20.91 0.66
N ARG A 191 -7.45 21.15 1.98
CA ARG A 191 -7.10 22.47 2.55
C ARG A 191 -5.67 22.88 2.28
N VAL A 192 -4.72 21.95 2.40
CA VAL A 192 -3.30 22.22 2.10
C VAL A 192 -3.13 22.59 0.62
N LEU A 193 -3.73 21.81 -0.29
CA LEU A 193 -3.65 22.07 -1.72
C LEU A 193 -4.37 23.36 -2.12
N ASP A 194 -5.50 23.68 -1.49
CA ASP A 194 -6.21 24.95 -1.73
C ASP A 194 -5.36 26.16 -1.35
N ARG A 195 -4.64 26.11 -0.22
CA ARG A 195 -3.70 27.17 0.17
C ARG A 195 -2.55 27.37 -0.83
N LEU A 196 -2.23 26.33 -1.59
CA LEU A 196 -1.22 26.34 -2.67
C LEU A 196 -1.85 26.63 -4.06
N GLY A 197 -3.12 27.03 -4.11
CA GLY A 197 -3.80 27.40 -5.33
C GLY A 197 -4.23 26.21 -6.21
N ILE A 198 -4.44 25.04 -5.61
CA ILE A 198 -4.87 23.82 -6.30
C ILE A 198 -6.20 23.34 -5.73
N SER A 199 -7.23 23.30 -6.58
CA SER A 199 -8.54 22.78 -6.20
C SER A 199 -8.59 21.25 -6.30
N VAL A 200 -9.14 20.62 -5.25
CA VAL A 200 -9.39 19.18 -5.24
C VAL A 200 -10.82 18.90 -5.66
N THR A 201 -10.99 18.12 -6.73
CA THR A 201 -12.30 17.62 -7.17
C THR A 201 -12.53 16.21 -6.63
N PRO A 202 -13.56 15.99 -5.79
CA PRO A 202 -13.93 14.64 -5.39
C PRO A 202 -14.66 13.92 -6.52
N ILE A 203 -14.31 12.65 -6.76
CA ILE A 203 -15.08 11.75 -7.63
C ILE A 203 -15.60 10.62 -6.76
N ARG A 204 -16.89 10.66 -6.44
CA ARG A 204 -17.53 9.72 -5.50
C ARG A 204 -17.85 8.38 -6.15
N GLU A 205 -17.84 8.35 -7.47
CA GLU A 205 -18.04 7.18 -8.32
C GLU A 205 -16.81 6.26 -8.29
N ALA A 206 -15.63 6.81 -7.99
CA ALA A 206 -14.42 6.02 -7.80
C ALA A 206 -14.46 5.28 -6.45
N GLY A 207 -14.14 3.98 -6.49
CA GLY A 207 -14.20 3.08 -5.34
C GLY A 207 -12.82 2.70 -4.79
N CYS A 208 -12.73 1.48 -4.27
CA CYS A 208 -11.45 0.87 -3.91
C CYS A 208 -10.52 0.80 -5.14
N CYS A 209 -9.21 1.05 -4.95
CA CYS A 209 -8.22 0.93 -6.02
C CYS A 209 -8.05 -0.51 -6.56
N GLY A 210 -8.42 -1.54 -5.78
CA GLY A 210 -8.26 -2.95 -6.16
C GLY A 210 -7.06 -3.66 -5.51
N ALA A 211 -6.16 -2.93 -4.85
CA ALA A 211 -4.99 -3.51 -4.18
C ALA A 211 -5.35 -4.59 -3.14
N VAL A 212 -6.45 -4.41 -2.39
CA VAL A 212 -6.91 -5.38 -1.39
C VAL A 212 -7.30 -6.72 -2.01
N ASP A 213 -7.90 -6.70 -3.21
CA ASP A 213 -8.25 -7.94 -3.91
C ASP A 213 -6.98 -8.68 -4.36
N TYR A 214 -5.95 -7.96 -4.80
CA TYR A 214 -4.62 -8.53 -5.12
C TYR A 214 -3.95 -9.17 -3.88
N HIS A 215 -3.99 -8.50 -2.73
CA HIS A 215 -3.51 -9.10 -1.47
C HIS A 215 -4.27 -10.37 -1.06
N LEU A 216 -5.46 -10.59 -1.61
CA LEU A 216 -6.32 -11.73 -1.33
C LEU A 216 -6.40 -12.73 -2.51
N ASN A 217 -5.45 -12.68 -3.45
CA ASN A 217 -5.38 -13.55 -4.64
C ASN A 217 -6.69 -13.50 -5.47
N ALA A 218 -7.22 -12.30 -5.67
CA ALA A 218 -8.44 -12.05 -6.43
C ALA A 218 -8.19 -11.02 -7.55
N GLN A 219 -7.21 -11.33 -8.41
CA GLN A 219 -6.67 -10.44 -9.42
C GLN A 219 -7.76 -9.89 -10.34
N GLU A 220 -8.66 -10.74 -10.86
CA GLU A 220 -9.74 -10.27 -11.74
C GLU A 220 -10.70 -9.30 -11.05
N ALA A 221 -11.03 -9.53 -9.78
CA ALA A 221 -11.85 -8.58 -9.01
C ALA A 221 -11.11 -7.23 -8.82
N GLY A 222 -9.80 -7.27 -8.60
CA GLY A 222 -8.96 -6.07 -8.54
C GLY A 222 -8.92 -5.32 -9.88
N LEU A 223 -8.76 -6.04 -11.00
CA LEU A 223 -8.76 -5.47 -12.35
C LEU A 223 -10.12 -4.86 -12.70
N GLN A 224 -11.23 -5.51 -12.33
CA GLN A 224 -12.57 -4.96 -12.52
C GLN A 224 -12.74 -3.63 -11.79
N ARG A 225 -12.20 -3.50 -10.57
CA ARG A 225 -12.20 -2.21 -9.84
C ARG A 225 -11.29 -1.17 -10.49
N ALA A 226 -10.15 -1.59 -11.02
CA ALA A 226 -9.27 -0.69 -11.78
C ALA A 226 -10.01 -0.10 -12.98
N ARG A 227 -10.71 -0.94 -13.77
CA ARG A 227 -11.56 -0.51 -14.90
C ARG A 227 -12.65 0.46 -14.46
N GLN A 228 -13.39 0.14 -13.40
CA GLN A 228 -14.42 1.02 -12.83
C GLN A 228 -13.87 2.40 -12.42
N ASN A 229 -12.69 2.43 -11.78
CA ASN A 229 -12.04 3.69 -11.41
C ASN A 229 -11.58 4.48 -12.63
N ILE A 230 -11.02 3.80 -13.64
CA ILE A 230 -10.64 4.43 -14.90
C ILE A 230 -11.87 5.11 -15.53
N ASP A 231 -13.00 4.41 -15.62
CA ASP A 231 -14.23 4.98 -16.19
C ASP A 231 -14.78 6.15 -15.36
N ALA A 232 -14.72 6.06 -14.03
CA ALA A 232 -15.13 7.15 -13.14
C ALA A 232 -14.25 8.41 -13.29
N TRP A 233 -12.94 8.24 -13.52
CA TRP A 233 -12.01 9.35 -13.69
C TRP A 233 -11.98 9.90 -15.11
N TRP A 234 -12.36 9.10 -16.11
CA TRP A 234 -12.18 9.41 -17.53
C TRP A 234 -12.75 10.78 -17.95
N PRO A 235 -14.00 11.16 -17.58
CA PRO A 235 -14.54 12.45 -17.97
C PRO A 235 -13.71 13.64 -17.47
N ALA A 236 -13.19 13.53 -16.24
CA ALA A 236 -12.34 14.57 -15.67
C ALA A 236 -10.95 14.58 -16.31
N ILE A 237 -10.41 13.42 -16.67
CA ILE A 237 -9.16 13.30 -17.44
C ILE A 237 -9.29 14.00 -18.80
N GLU A 238 -10.40 13.79 -19.51
CA GLU A 238 -10.68 14.46 -20.79
C GLU A 238 -10.86 15.97 -20.62
N SER A 239 -11.36 16.41 -19.46
CA SER A 239 -11.48 17.83 -19.11
C SER A 239 -10.16 18.50 -18.69
N GLY A 240 -9.03 17.77 -18.71
CA GLY A 240 -7.70 18.32 -18.48
C GLY A 240 -7.29 18.48 -17.02
N ILE A 241 -7.67 17.57 -16.13
CA ILE A 241 -7.09 17.54 -14.77
C ILE A 241 -5.57 17.35 -14.79
N GLU A 242 -4.91 17.90 -13.77
CA GLU A 242 -3.44 17.88 -13.66
C GLU A 242 -2.92 16.52 -13.16
N ALA A 243 -3.59 15.93 -12.18
CA ALA A 243 -3.18 14.67 -11.55
C ALA A 243 -4.33 13.94 -10.85
N ILE A 244 -4.13 12.64 -10.61
CA ILE A 244 -4.93 11.81 -9.71
C ILE A 244 -4.10 11.57 -8.46
N VAL A 245 -4.43 12.29 -7.39
CA VAL A 245 -3.69 12.32 -6.13
C VAL A 245 -4.15 11.19 -5.21
N GLN A 246 -3.20 10.53 -4.56
CA GLN A 246 -3.45 9.59 -3.48
C GLN A 246 -2.74 10.02 -2.20
N THR A 247 -3.42 9.84 -1.07
CA THR A 247 -2.86 10.06 0.28
C THR A 247 -2.41 8.75 0.93
N ALA A 248 -2.96 7.61 0.49
CA ALA A 248 -2.48 6.30 0.87
C ALA A 248 -1.52 5.75 -0.18
N SER A 249 -0.23 5.70 0.15
CA SER A 249 0.82 5.22 -0.78
C SER A 249 0.61 3.79 -1.30
N GLY A 250 -0.16 2.94 -0.61
CA GLY A 250 -0.52 1.61 -1.10
C GLY A 250 -1.54 1.66 -2.24
N CYS A 251 -2.49 2.61 -2.19
CA CYS A 251 -3.36 2.89 -3.32
C CYS A 251 -2.57 3.51 -4.47
N GLY A 252 -1.68 4.47 -4.16
CA GLY A 252 -0.81 5.12 -5.16
C GLY A 252 0.05 4.12 -5.95
N ALA A 253 0.72 3.20 -5.24
CA ALA A 253 1.50 2.13 -5.88
C ALA A 253 0.65 1.28 -6.84
N PHE A 254 -0.55 0.89 -6.42
CA PHE A 254 -1.41 0.05 -7.26
C PHE A 254 -2.00 0.79 -8.47
N VAL A 255 -2.41 2.06 -8.31
CA VAL A 255 -2.91 2.87 -9.43
C VAL A 255 -1.81 3.17 -10.45
N LYS A 256 -0.57 3.39 -9.99
CA LYS A 256 0.60 3.51 -10.88
C LYS A 256 0.91 2.22 -11.65
N ASP A 257 0.52 1.07 -11.12
CA ASP A 257 0.67 -0.23 -11.80
C ASP A 257 -0.46 -0.55 -12.79
N TYR A 258 -1.57 0.22 -12.84
CA TYR A 258 -2.71 -0.06 -13.75
C TYR A 258 -2.29 -0.24 -15.21
N GLY A 259 -1.42 0.61 -15.73
CA GLY A 259 -0.95 0.54 -17.12
C GLY A 259 -0.21 -0.77 -17.42
N HIS A 260 0.51 -1.32 -16.45
CA HIS A 260 1.11 -2.64 -16.58
C HIS A 260 0.07 -3.75 -16.46
N LEU A 261 -0.80 -3.68 -15.45
CA LEU A 261 -1.80 -4.71 -15.14
C LEU A 261 -2.88 -4.87 -16.23
N LEU A 262 -3.22 -3.79 -16.93
CA LEU A 262 -4.21 -3.77 -18.02
C LEU A 262 -3.56 -3.64 -19.41
N ALA A 263 -2.24 -3.87 -19.53
CA ALA A 263 -1.51 -3.70 -20.80
C ALA A 263 -2.06 -4.56 -21.95
N SER A 264 -2.61 -5.73 -21.64
CA SER A 264 -3.20 -6.65 -22.60
C SER A 264 -4.71 -6.48 -22.78
N ASP A 265 -5.34 -5.52 -22.09
CA ASP A 265 -6.78 -5.26 -22.19
C ASP A 265 -7.04 -4.28 -23.34
N PRO A 266 -7.62 -4.70 -24.48
CA PRO A 266 -7.74 -3.85 -25.66
C PRO A 266 -8.64 -2.61 -25.43
N ALA A 267 -9.58 -2.69 -24.48
CA ALA A 267 -10.48 -1.57 -24.17
C ALA A 267 -9.85 -0.57 -23.18
N TYR A 268 -8.96 -1.04 -22.30
CA TYR A 268 -8.43 -0.23 -21.20
C TYR A 268 -6.93 0.05 -21.25
N ALA A 269 -6.13 -0.61 -22.08
CA ALA A 269 -4.66 -0.48 -22.07
C ALA A 269 -4.20 0.99 -22.18
N SER A 270 -4.73 1.74 -23.15
CA SER A 270 -4.39 3.15 -23.35
C SER A 270 -4.86 4.04 -22.19
N LYS A 271 -6.10 3.82 -21.71
CA LYS A 271 -6.67 4.56 -20.59
C LYS A 271 -5.92 4.29 -19.29
N ALA A 272 -5.56 3.04 -19.03
CA ALA A 272 -4.82 2.61 -17.86
C ALA A 272 -3.41 3.20 -17.85
N ALA A 273 -2.71 3.18 -19.00
CA ALA A 273 -1.41 3.85 -19.14
C ALA A 273 -1.51 5.35 -18.85
N ARG A 274 -2.56 6.02 -19.35
CA ARG A 274 -2.81 7.45 -19.06
C ARG A 274 -3.08 7.70 -17.58
N VAL A 275 -3.90 6.87 -16.94
CA VAL A 275 -4.20 6.96 -15.50
C VAL A 275 -2.93 6.76 -14.66
N SER A 276 -2.12 5.75 -14.96
CA SER A 276 -0.85 5.52 -14.27
C SER A 276 0.12 6.70 -14.43
N ALA A 277 0.16 7.32 -15.61
CA ALA A 277 0.98 8.51 -15.86
C ALA A 277 0.48 9.76 -15.11
N LEU A 278 -0.81 9.86 -14.80
CA LEU A 278 -1.42 10.95 -14.02
C LEU A 278 -1.43 10.71 -12.51
N ALA A 279 -1.23 9.46 -12.07
CA ALA A 279 -1.24 9.11 -10.66
C ALA A 279 -0.04 9.73 -9.92
N ARG A 280 -0.30 10.45 -8.84
CA ARG A 280 0.72 11.10 -8.02
C ARG A 280 0.44 10.84 -6.54
N ASP A 281 1.46 10.40 -5.82
CA ASP A 281 1.43 10.51 -4.37
C ASP A 281 1.39 12.00 -3.99
N LEU A 282 0.71 12.33 -2.91
CA LEU A 282 0.59 13.71 -2.45
C LEU A 282 1.97 14.41 -2.33
N VAL A 283 3.00 13.68 -1.91
CA VAL A 283 4.34 14.26 -1.78
C VAL A 283 4.92 14.72 -3.12
N GLU A 284 4.64 14.02 -4.22
CA GLU A 284 5.12 14.42 -5.55
C GLU A 284 4.51 15.74 -6.00
N VAL A 285 3.24 15.98 -5.64
CA VAL A 285 2.59 17.27 -5.88
C VAL A 285 3.29 18.34 -5.05
N LEU A 286 3.44 18.13 -3.73
CA LEU A 286 4.00 19.14 -2.83
C LEU A 286 5.47 19.50 -3.09
N LEU A 287 6.29 18.59 -3.65
CA LEU A 287 7.70 18.86 -3.93
C LEU A 287 7.89 20.07 -4.88
N GLY A 288 6.97 20.28 -5.82
CA GLY A 288 7.03 21.38 -6.79
C GLY A 288 6.44 22.70 -6.30
N GLU A 289 5.84 22.73 -5.11
CA GLU A 289 5.04 23.88 -4.66
C GLU A 289 5.83 24.83 -3.74
N PRO A 290 5.40 26.11 -3.66
CA PRO A 290 5.95 27.10 -2.73
C PRO A 290 5.45 26.84 -1.29
N LEU A 291 6.00 25.81 -0.65
CA LEU A 291 5.58 25.32 0.67
C LEU A 291 5.62 26.38 1.77
N GLU A 292 6.43 27.43 1.61
CA GLU A 292 6.53 28.56 2.55
C GLU A 292 5.19 29.32 2.67
N GLN A 293 4.32 29.24 1.66
CA GLN A 293 2.97 29.82 1.69
C GLN A 293 2.04 29.17 2.73
N LEU A 294 2.36 27.95 3.18
CA LEU A 294 1.60 27.26 4.21
C LEU A 294 1.81 27.86 5.61
N GLN A 295 2.85 28.70 5.79
CA GLN A 295 3.13 29.40 7.06
C GLN A 295 3.14 28.45 8.28
N VAL A 296 3.77 27.30 8.12
CA VAL A 296 3.78 26.23 9.13
C VAL A 296 4.58 26.63 10.37
N ARG A 297 3.99 26.42 11.55
CA ARG A 297 4.64 26.54 12.86
C ARG A 297 4.97 25.15 13.40
N ALA A 298 6.19 24.70 13.09
CA ALA A 298 6.62 23.35 13.38
C ALA A 298 7.23 23.21 14.78
N GLU A 299 6.38 22.99 15.79
CA GLU A 299 6.82 22.84 17.19
C GLU A 299 7.09 21.38 17.60
N GLN A 300 6.55 20.41 16.86
CA GLN A 300 6.62 18.98 17.21
C GLN A 300 7.86 18.30 16.64
N ARG A 301 8.45 17.40 17.42
CA ARG A 301 9.47 16.44 17.00
C ARG A 301 8.80 15.18 16.47
N LEU A 302 9.07 14.82 15.21
CA LEU A 302 8.39 13.72 14.54
C LEU A 302 9.35 12.56 14.24
N ALA A 303 8.84 11.33 14.24
CA ALA A 303 9.49 10.21 13.56
C ALA A 303 8.67 9.89 12.32
N PHE A 304 9.30 9.90 11.15
CA PHE A 304 8.61 9.50 9.93
C PHE A 304 8.77 8.00 9.68
N HIS A 305 7.64 7.31 9.56
CA HIS A 305 7.59 5.96 9.01
C HIS A 305 7.29 6.04 7.51
N CYS A 306 8.32 5.87 6.69
CA CYS A 306 8.17 5.71 5.25
C CYS A 306 7.54 4.33 4.94
N PRO A 307 6.31 4.27 4.38
CA PRO A 307 5.70 3.01 4.00
C PRO A 307 6.52 2.33 2.90
N CYS A 308 6.62 1.00 2.96
CA CYS A 308 7.31 0.23 1.91
C CYS A 308 6.75 0.47 0.48
N THR A 309 5.45 0.74 0.37
CA THR A 309 4.81 1.10 -0.91
C THR A 309 5.26 2.48 -1.42
N LEU A 310 5.58 3.42 -0.52
CA LEU A 310 6.15 4.71 -0.89
C LEU A 310 7.63 4.58 -1.26
N GLN A 311 8.41 3.91 -0.40
CA GLN A 311 9.86 3.77 -0.56
C GLN A 311 10.27 2.91 -1.75
N HIS A 312 9.65 1.73 -1.91
CA HIS A 312 10.12 0.71 -2.85
C HIS A 312 9.27 0.63 -4.12
N ALA A 313 7.94 0.62 -3.98
CA ALA A 313 7.05 0.51 -5.13
C ALA A 313 6.99 1.83 -5.92
N GLN A 314 6.77 2.96 -5.23
CA GLN A 314 6.74 4.28 -5.87
C GLN A 314 8.11 4.95 -5.99
N LYS A 315 9.14 4.44 -5.30
CA LYS A 315 10.51 4.97 -5.30
C LYS A 315 10.63 6.42 -4.79
N LEU A 316 9.83 6.76 -3.77
CA LEU A 316 9.74 8.10 -3.17
C LEU A 316 10.30 8.14 -1.73
N GLY A 317 11.27 7.28 -1.41
CA GLY A 317 11.94 7.31 -0.12
C GLY A 317 12.67 8.63 0.12
N GLY A 318 12.51 9.23 1.30
CA GLY A 318 13.10 10.54 1.63
C GLY A 318 12.28 11.75 1.17
N ALA A 319 11.28 11.57 0.29
CA ALA A 319 10.53 12.69 -0.26
C ALA A 319 9.67 13.41 0.80
N VAL A 320 8.97 12.65 1.65
CA VAL A 320 8.10 13.23 2.69
C VAL A 320 8.97 13.84 3.79
N GLU A 321 10.06 13.18 4.15
CA GLU A 321 11.05 13.71 5.09
C GLU A 321 11.62 15.05 4.61
N GLY A 322 11.94 15.16 3.31
CA GLY A 322 12.37 16.41 2.69
C GLY A 322 11.33 17.51 2.78
N VAL A 323 10.06 17.20 2.47
CA VAL A 323 8.93 18.15 2.60
C VAL A 323 8.75 18.60 4.05
N LEU A 324 8.72 17.67 5.01
CA LEU A 324 8.57 17.99 6.44
C LEU A 324 9.73 18.84 6.95
N THR A 325 10.97 18.52 6.55
CA THR A 325 12.16 19.31 6.92
C THR A 325 12.11 20.72 6.32
N ARG A 326 11.70 20.86 5.06
CA ARG A 326 11.53 22.18 4.41
C ARG A 326 10.45 23.03 5.09
N LEU A 327 9.41 22.38 5.63
CA LEU A 327 8.37 23.03 6.44
C LEU A 327 8.80 23.34 7.89
N GLY A 328 10.04 22.99 8.27
CA GLY A 328 10.62 23.30 9.58
C GLY A 328 10.42 22.23 10.66
N PHE A 329 9.83 21.07 10.35
CA PHE A 329 9.66 20.00 11.34
C PHE A 329 10.98 19.34 11.71
N GLY A 330 11.19 19.15 13.01
CA GLY A 330 12.31 18.37 13.53
C GLY A 330 12.06 16.88 13.38
N LEU A 331 12.83 16.20 12.52
CA LEU A 331 12.74 14.75 12.34
C LEU A 331 13.78 14.01 13.18
N THR A 332 13.34 12.99 13.89
CA THR A 332 14.20 12.05 14.62
C THR A 332 14.77 10.99 13.68
N ALA A 333 15.99 10.53 13.96
CA ALA A 333 16.60 9.43 13.22
C ALA A 333 15.85 8.12 13.49
N VAL A 334 15.63 7.32 12.44
CA VAL A 334 14.95 6.02 12.51
C VAL A 334 15.92 4.93 12.03
N PRO A 335 16.54 4.14 12.94
CA PRO A 335 17.36 3.01 12.54
C PRO A 335 16.53 2.00 11.75
N ASP A 336 17.18 1.26 10.84
CA ASP A 336 16.53 0.23 10.02
C ASP A 336 15.23 0.70 9.34
N SER A 337 15.23 1.95 8.87
CA SER A 337 14.06 2.62 8.29
C SER A 337 13.40 1.79 7.17
N HIS A 338 14.21 1.07 6.41
CA HIS A 338 13.83 0.16 5.31
C HIS A 338 12.96 -1.05 5.72
N LEU A 339 12.90 -1.42 7.01
CA LEU A 339 12.08 -2.55 7.46
C LEU A 339 10.58 -2.25 7.35
N CYS A 340 9.80 -3.26 6.94
CA CYS A 340 8.35 -3.15 6.85
C CYS A 340 7.69 -3.11 8.24
N CYS A 341 6.58 -2.36 8.38
CA CYS A 341 5.79 -2.31 9.62
C CYS A 341 4.93 -3.56 9.88
N GLY A 342 4.79 -4.47 8.91
CA GLY A 342 3.99 -5.69 9.05
C GLY A 342 2.51 -5.55 8.74
N SER A 343 2.02 -4.38 8.31
CA SER A 343 0.60 -4.20 7.96
C SER A 343 0.21 -4.89 6.66
N ALA A 344 0.92 -4.55 5.57
CA ALA A 344 0.82 -5.12 4.22
C ALA A 344 -0.60 -5.49 3.77
N GLY A 345 -1.50 -4.49 3.80
CA GLY A 345 -2.89 -4.67 3.40
C GLY A 345 -3.63 -5.58 4.38
N THR A 346 -3.89 -6.83 3.98
CA THR A 346 -4.59 -7.83 4.77
C THR A 346 -3.66 -8.73 5.59
N TYR A 347 -2.34 -8.60 5.41
CA TYR A 347 -1.33 -9.44 6.07
C TYR A 347 -1.44 -9.42 7.59
N SER A 348 -1.75 -8.27 8.20
CA SER A 348 -1.93 -8.18 9.66
C SER A 348 -3.11 -9.00 10.21
N LEU A 349 -4.01 -9.46 9.34
CA LEU A 349 -5.16 -10.31 9.65
C LEU A 349 -4.88 -11.78 9.34
N THR A 350 -4.18 -12.06 8.24
CA THR A 350 -3.85 -13.42 7.81
C THR A 350 -2.59 -13.99 8.47
N GLN A 351 -1.65 -13.13 8.88
CA GLN A 351 -0.39 -13.47 9.55
C GLN A 351 -0.20 -12.65 10.85
N PRO A 352 -1.11 -12.82 11.84
CA PRO A 352 -1.18 -11.93 13.00
C PRO A 352 0.05 -11.99 13.91
N MET A 353 0.74 -13.15 14.01
CA MET A 353 1.94 -13.28 14.84
C MET A 353 3.14 -12.53 14.24
N LEU A 354 3.46 -12.80 12.98
CA LEU A 354 4.57 -12.15 12.26
C LEU A 354 4.35 -10.64 12.14
N SER A 355 3.13 -10.22 11.79
CA SER A 355 2.80 -8.80 11.66
C SER A 355 2.97 -8.01 12.96
N ARG A 356 2.69 -8.61 14.14
CA ARG A 356 2.92 -7.96 15.44
C ARG A 356 4.41 -7.84 15.76
N GLN A 357 5.21 -8.88 15.52
CA GLN A 357 6.66 -8.81 15.74
C GLN A 357 7.29 -7.73 14.84
N LEU A 358 6.93 -7.69 13.55
CA LEU A 358 7.39 -6.64 12.63
C LEU A 358 6.99 -5.24 13.08
N ARG A 359 5.75 -5.09 13.55
CA ARG A 359 5.25 -3.82 14.08
C ARG A 359 6.08 -3.35 15.27
N ASP A 360 6.29 -4.23 16.23
CA ASP A 360 6.93 -3.88 17.50
C ASP A 360 8.42 -3.56 17.26
N ASN A 361 9.09 -4.30 16.37
CA ASN A 361 10.45 -3.96 15.91
C ASN A 361 10.49 -2.57 15.23
N LYS A 362 9.54 -2.27 14.35
CA LYS A 362 9.46 -0.96 13.69
C LYS A 362 9.16 0.17 14.67
N LEU A 363 8.30 -0.04 15.67
CA LEU A 363 8.01 0.94 16.71
C LEU A 363 9.22 1.20 17.60
N ASN A 364 9.99 0.17 17.96
CA ASN A 364 11.25 0.35 18.70
C ASN A 364 12.23 1.27 17.95
N ALA A 365 12.36 1.08 16.64
CA ALA A 365 13.17 1.96 15.81
C ALA A 365 12.60 3.39 15.75
N LEU A 366 11.31 3.55 15.47
CA LEU A 366 10.66 4.86 15.36
C LEU A 366 10.69 5.65 16.67
N GLU A 367 10.62 4.97 17.81
CA GLU A 367 10.59 5.60 19.13
C GLU A 367 11.99 5.82 19.73
N SER A 368 13.06 5.32 19.09
CA SER A 368 14.43 5.44 19.59
C SER A 368 14.87 6.90 19.78
N GLY A 369 14.41 7.81 18.91
CA GLY A 369 14.68 9.24 19.00
C GLY A 369 13.70 10.03 19.88
N LYS A 370 12.79 9.35 20.60
CA LYS A 370 11.74 9.92 21.45
C LYS A 370 10.93 11.04 20.75
N PRO A 371 10.25 10.72 19.63
CA PRO A 371 9.39 11.67 18.95
C PRO A 371 8.11 11.95 19.76
N ASP A 372 7.52 13.13 19.57
CA ASP A 372 6.20 13.47 20.12
C ASP A 372 5.09 12.70 19.39
N ALA A 373 5.27 12.47 18.08
CA ALA A 373 4.38 11.69 17.25
C ALA A 373 5.12 10.95 16.14
N ILE A 374 4.57 9.80 15.73
CA ILE A 374 4.99 9.10 14.52
C ILE A 374 4.07 9.53 13.38
N VAL A 375 4.63 9.86 12.23
CA VAL A 375 3.86 10.24 11.04
C VAL A 375 4.14 9.29 9.87
N THR A 376 3.11 9.03 9.05
CA THR A 376 3.22 8.12 7.90
C THR A 376 2.29 8.53 6.76
N ALA A 377 2.52 7.98 5.56
CA ALA A 377 1.78 8.27 4.32
C ALA A 377 0.94 7.07 3.85
N ASN A 378 0.43 6.26 4.79
CA ASN A 378 -0.37 5.08 4.48
C ASN A 378 -1.28 4.72 5.64
N ILE A 379 -2.59 4.74 5.41
CA ILE A 379 -3.59 4.42 6.44
C ILE A 379 -3.41 3.02 7.04
N GLY A 380 -3.02 2.02 6.25
CA GLY A 380 -2.77 0.67 6.76
C GLY A 380 -1.58 0.62 7.71
N CYS A 381 -0.52 1.38 7.44
CA CYS A 381 0.63 1.51 8.34
C CYS A 381 0.24 2.29 9.59
N GLN A 382 -0.49 3.41 9.42
CA GLN A 382 -0.98 4.26 10.51
C GLN A 382 -1.80 3.46 11.51
N THR A 383 -2.86 2.79 11.07
CA THR A 383 -3.75 2.02 11.96
C THR A 383 -3.03 0.82 12.61
N HIS A 384 -2.14 0.14 11.87
CA HIS A 384 -1.42 -1.01 12.41
C HIS A 384 -0.44 -0.62 13.51
N LEU A 385 0.36 0.44 13.28
CA LEU A 385 1.32 0.96 14.24
C LEU A 385 0.60 1.60 15.44
N ASP A 386 -0.41 2.43 15.22
CA ASP A 386 -1.19 3.07 16.30
C ASP A 386 -1.90 2.05 17.20
N GLY A 387 -2.32 0.92 16.61
CA GLY A 387 -2.95 -0.19 17.34
C GLY A 387 -2.06 -0.85 18.40
N ALA A 388 -0.76 -0.52 18.47
CA ALA A 388 0.10 -0.92 19.58
C ALA A 388 -0.16 -0.15 20.87
N GLY A 389 -0.82 1.01 20.82
CA GLY A 389 -1.12 1.80 22.01
C GLY A 389 0.08 2.56 22.61
N ARG A 390 1.19 2.68 21.86
CA ARG A 390 2.42 3.40 22.25
C ARG A 390 2.34 4.86 21.77
N THR A 391 3.40 5.38 21.15
CA THR A 391 3.44 6.74 20.59
C THR A 391 2.33 6.92 19.54
N PRO A 392 1.56 8.03 19.56
CA PRO A 392 0.50 8.28 18.59
C PRO A 392 1.01 8.25 17.15
N VAL A 393 0.27 7.59 16.26
CA VAL A 393 0.61 7.51 14.83
C VAL A 393 -0.44 8.22 13.99
N ARG A 394 0.00 9.17 13.17
CA ARG A 394 -0.88 10.04 12.39
C ARG A 394 -0.47 10.11 10.92
N HIS A 395 -1.40 10.55 10.08
CA HIS A 395 -1.06 10.88 8.71
C HIS A 395 -0.27 12.19 8.67
N TRP A 396 0.85 12.23 7.95
CA TRP A 396 1.75 13.39 7.95
C TRP A 396 1.06 14.70 7.51
N ILE A 397 0.18 14.63 6.51
CA ILE A 397 -0.54 15.82 6.03
C ILE A 397 -1.46 16.46 7.07
N GLU A 398 -2.00 15.69 8.02
CA GLU A 398 -2.84 16.26 9.07
C GLU A 398 -2.02 17.09 10.06
N ILE A 399 -0.76 16.69 10.30
CA ILE A 399 0.18 17.47 11.13
C ILE A 399 0.57 18.75 10.42
N VAL A 400 0.84 18.69 9.12
CA VAL A 400 1.10 19.87 8.31
C VAL A 400 -0.10 20.83 8.37
N GLU A 401 -1.31 20.34 8.14
CA GLU A 401 -2.53 21.16 8.15
C GLU A 401 -2.81 21.81 9.51
N GLU A 402 -2.57 21.09 10.61
CA GLU A 402 -2.75 21.63 11.96
C GLU A 402 -1.72 22.70 12.34
N ALA A 403 -0.55 22.65 11.71
CA ALA A 403 0.52 23.61 11.94
C ALA A 403 0.46 24.82 11.01
N MET A 404 -0.43 24.85 10.01
CA MET A 404 -0.65 26.01 9.14
C MET A 404 -1.19 27.21 9.92
N GLY A 405 -0.69 28.41 9.59
CA GLY A 405 -1.06 29.68 10.21
C GLY A 405 -2.29 30.37 9.60
#